data_AF-A0A534WZI9-F1
#
_entry.id   AF-A0A534WZI9-F1
#
_cell.length_a   1.000
_cell.length_b   1.000
_cell.length_c   1.000
_cell.angle_alpha   90.00
_cell.angle_beta   90.00
_cell.angle_gamma   90.00
#
_symmetry.space_group_name_H-M   'P 1'
#
loop_
_entity.id
_entity.type
_entity.pdbx_description
1 polymer ?
#
loop_
_entity_poly.entity_id
_entity_poly.type
_entity_poly.pdbx_seq_one_letter_code
_entity_poly.pdbx_strand_id
1 'polypeptide(L)' 'MIYAVECVHCQETLLTTAQIGDTEARIVAGHLETRHPAVLDATVDFDDPGLADILLHVRVTNR' A
#
# COMPACT_ATOMS: atom_id res chain seq x y z
N MET A 1 -8.97 -15.44 -4.71
CA MET A 1 -8.76 -14.08 -5.25
C MET A 1 -7.52 -13.55 -4.57
N ILE A 2 -6.48 -13.18 -5.33
CA ILE A 2 -5.22 -12.74 -4.75
C ILE A 2 -5.01 -11.28 -5.14
N TYR A 3 -4.75 -10.44 -4.15
CA TYR A 3 -4.37 -9.05 -4.37
C TYR A 3 -2.86 -8.92 -4.38
N ALA A 4 -2.34 -8.18 -5.34
CA ALA A 4 -0.96 -7.72 -5.37
C ALA A 4 -0.93 -6.21 -5.13
N VAL A 5 -0.07 -5.77 -4.22
CA VAL A 5 0.20 -4.37 -3.95
C VAL A 5 1.57 -4.05 -4.52
N GLU A 6 1.62 -3.10 -5.44
CA GLU A 6 2.82 -2.70 -6.17
C GLU A 6 3.20 -1.26 -5.79
N CYS A 7 4.48 -0.98 -5.57
CA CYS A 7 4.96 0.39 -5.42
C CYS A 7 4.95 1.09 -6.78
N VAL A 8 4.27 2.23 -6.91
CA VAL A 8 4.25 3.01 -8.15
C VAL A 8 5.64 3.58 -8.47
N HIS A 9 6.43 3.92 -7.44
CA HIS A 9 7.77 4.50 -7.61
C HIS A 9 8.82 3.46 -7.98
N CYS A 10 8.78 2.29 -7.33
CA CYS A 10 9.76 1.23 -7.56
C CYS A 10 9.34 0.25 -8.67
N GLN A 11 8.05 0.22 -9.04
CA GLN A 11 7.45 -0.82 -9.89
C GLN A 11 7.70 -2.24 -9.36
N GLU A 12 7.83 -2.38 -8.04
CA GLU A 12 8.07 -3.64 -7.34
C GLU A 12 6.81 -4.08 -6.59
N THR A 13 6.54 -5.39 -6.57
CA THR A 13 5.47 -5.96 -5.76
C THR A 13 5.88 -5.94 -4.29
N LEU A 14 5.19 -5.13 -3.49
CA LEU A 14 5.41 -4.98 -2.05
C LEU A 14 4.76 -6.09 -1.25
N LEU A 15 3.55 -6.50 -1.65
CA LEU A 15 2.77 -7.49 -0.93
C LEU A 15 1.91 -8.29 -1.89
N THR A 16 1.78 -9.59 -1.63
CA THR A 16 0.80 -10.45 -2.28
C THR A 16 0.00 -11.15 -1.19
N THR A 17 -1.31 -10.97 -1.21
CA THR A 17 -2.20 -11.33 -0.10
C THR A 17 -3.55 -11.78 -0.62
N ALA A 18 -4.25 -12.63 0.14
CA ALA A 18 -5.61 -13.06 -0.21
C ALA A 18 -6.67 -12.00 0.15
N GLN A 19 -6.32 -11.00 0.96
CA GLN A 19 -7.23 -9.96 1.46
C GLN A 19 -6.50 -8.61 1.62
N ILE A 20 -7.23 -7.51 1.54
CA ILE A 20 -6.71 -6.17 1.81
C ILE A 20 -7.47 -5.62 3.00
N GLY A 21 -6.74 -5.21 4.03
CA GLY A 21 -7.26 -4.58 5.24
C GLY A 21 -6.12 -3.93 6.03
N ASP A 22 -6.38 -3.48 7.25
CA ASP A 22 -5.45 -2.67 8.05
C ASP A 22 -4.09 -3.33 8.29
N THR A 23 -4.04 -4.66 8.37
CA THR A 23 -2.79 -5.39 8.57
C THR A 23 -1.88 -5.22 7.36
N GLU A 24 -2.44 -5.37 6.17
CA GLU A 24 -1.75 -5.15 4.91
C GLU A 24 -1.35 -3.69 4.72
N ALA A 25 -2.12 -2.73 5.25
CA ALA A 25 -1.78 -1.29 5.23
C ALA A 25 -0.48 -1.05 5.94
N ARG A 26 -0.41 -1.54 7.17
CA ARG A 26 0.74 -1.30 8.04
C ARG A 26 2.00 -1.95 7.47
N ILE A 27 1.89 -3.09 6.81
CA ILE A 27 3.01 -3.75 6.13
C ILE A 27 3.52 -2.89 4.96
N VAL A 28 2.60 -2.41 4.12
CA VAL A 28 2.93 -1.57 2.96
C VAL A 28 3.48 -0.21 3.40
N ALA A 29 2.87 0.40 4.42
CA ALA A 29 3.29 1.66 5.02
C ALA A 29 4.72 1.57 5.58
N GLY A 30 5.05 0.51 6.31
CA GLY A 30 6.42 0.31 6.83
C GLY A 30 7.45 0.14 5.72
N HIS A 31 7.07 -0.48 4.59
CA HIS A 31 7.95 -0.58 3.43
C HIS A 31 8.17 0.79 2.78
N LEU A 32 7.10 1.58 2.63
CA LEU A 32 7.17 2.94 2.11
C LEU A 32 7.95 3.87 3.05
N GLU A 33 7.81 3.76 4.36
CA GLU A 33 8.62 4.52 5.34
C GLU A 33 10.13 4.26 5.14
N THR A 34 10.49 2.99 4.95
CA THR A 34 11.90 2.60 4.80
C THR A 34 12.51 3.05 3.47
N ARG A 35 11.72 2.98 2.39
CA ARG A 35 12.18 3.25 1.01
C ARG A 35 11.93 4.69 0.55
N HIS A 36 10.87 5.31 1.06
CA HIS A 36 10.33 6.61 0.67
C HIS A 36 9.90 7.40 1.93
N PRO A 37 10.85 7.82 2.78
CA PRO A 37 10.55 8.53 4.04
C PRO A 37 9.80 9.84 3.85
N ALA A 38 9.76 10.40 2.63
CA ALA A 38 8.99 11.59 2.27
C ALA A 38 7.47 11.33 2.13
N VAL A 39 7.05 10.07 2.08
CA VAL A 39 5.63 9.66 1.90
C VAL A 39 4.89 9.54 3.24
N LEU A 40 5.59 9.74 4.37
CA LEU A 40 5.11 9.47 5.72
C LEU A 40 3.99 10.39 6.24
N ASP A 41 3.62 11.45 5.52
CA ASP A 41 2.51 12.33 5.92
C ASP A 41 1.14 11.69 5.59
N ALA A 42 1.10 10.65 4.76
CA ALA A 42 -0.12 9.92 4.41
C ALA A 42 -0.39 8.82 5.45
N THR A 43 -1.34 9.08 6.37
CA THR A 43 -1.85 8.06 7.30
C THR A 43 -2.49 6.93 6.51
N VAL A 44 -1.95 5.71 6.64
CA VAL A 44 -2.38 4.55 5.86
C VAL A 44 -3.55 3.85 6.58
N ASP A 45 -4.78 4.28 6.31
CA ASP A 45 -6.00 3.68 6.82
C ASP A 45 -6.79 3.02 5.67
N PHE A 46 -7.19 1.75 5.81
CA PHE A 46 -7.96 1.01 4.79
C PHE A 46 -9.48 0.98 5.09
N ASP A 47 -9.92 1.54 6.22
CA ASP A 47 -11.33 1.56 6.64
C ASP A 47 -12.02 2.87 6.19
N ASP A 48 -11.24 3.93 5.96
CA ASP A 48 -11.72 5.21 5.44
C ASP A 48 -11.70 5.28 3.89
N PRO A 49 -12.80 5.71 3.23
CA PRO A 49 -12.81 5.98 1.78
C PRO A 49 -11.80 7.07 1.36
N GLY A 50 -11.15 7.75 2.32
CA GLY A 50 -9.93 8.54 2.14
C GLY A 50 -8.67 7.77 1.69
N LEU A 51 -8.78 6.45 1.51
CA LEU A 51 -7.83 5.51 0.87
C LEU A 51 -7.18 5.94 -0.47
N ALA A 52 -7.60 7.06 -1.05
CA ALA A 52 -7.03 7.61 -2.27
C ALA A 52 -5.56 8.04 -2.13
N ASP A 53 -5.09 8.38 -0.93
CA ASP A 53 -3.72 8.92 -0.75
C ASP A 53 -2.64 7.83 -0.73
N ILE A 54 -2.96 6.65 -0.18
CA ILE A 54 -2.11 5.45 -0.26
C ILE A 54 -2.06 4.94 -1.71
N LEU A 55 -3.21 4.97 -2.39
CA LEU A 55 -3.33 4.63 -3.82
C LEU A 55 -2.46 5.52 -4.72
N LEU A 56 -2.06 6.71 -4.25
CA LEU A 56 -1.17 7.58 -5.01
C LEU A 56 0.24 6.99 -5.15
N HIS A 57 0.69 6.20 -4.17
CA HIS A 57 2.04 5.65 -4.09
C HIS A 57 2.09 4.14 -4.31
N VAL A 58 0.96 3.44 -4.12
CA VAL A 58 0.85 2.00 -4.37
C VAL A 58 -0.36 1.65 -5.23
N ARG A 59 -0.18 0.69 -6.12
CA ARG A 59 -1.22 0.16 -6.99
C ARG A 59 -1.67 -1.19 -6.45
N VAL A 60 -2.97 -1.35 -6.24
CA VAL A 60 -3.55 -2.67 -5.90
C VAL A 60 -4.12 -3.29 -7.17
N THR A 61 -3.65 -4.49 -7.51
CA THR A 61 -4.15 -5.29 -8.63
C THR A 61 -4.77 -6.59 -8.12
N ASN A 62 -5.90 -6.98 -8.70
CA ASN A 62 -6.55 -8.27 -8.42
C ASN A 62 -6.09 -9.28 -9.48
N ARG A 63 -5.55 -10.42 -9.02
CA ARG A 63 -5.12 -11.57 -9.85
C ARG A 63 -5.93 -12.82 -9.54
#